data_AF-A0A1R1BSU9-F1
#
_entry.id   AF-A0A1R1BSU9-F1
#
_cell.length_a   1.000
_cell.length_b   1.000
_cell.length_c   1.000
_cell.angle_alpha   90.00
_cell.angle_beta   90.00
_cell.angle_gamma   90.00
#
_symmetry.space_group_name_H-M   'P 1'
#
loop_
_entity.id
_entity.type
_entity.pdbx_description
1 polymer ?
#
loop_
_entity_poly.entity_id
_entity_poly.type
_entity_poly.pdbx_seq_one_letter_code
_entity_poly.pdbx_strand_id
1 'polypeptide(L)'
;MKNNVMNLLHGLIPEDVLKEVENNFEQYICTPLNQLGFDSMSTISLVMKLEEQLQIEFDYEQFDPASISSIEGLLKLLRENESNFVGFYEI
;
A
#
# COMPACT_ATOMS: atom_id res chain seq x y z
N MET A 1 -6.16 6.48 -6.75
CA MET A 1 -5.87 5.10 -6.32
C MET A 1 -4.67 4.44 -6.99
N LYS A 2 -4.62 4.22 -8.31
CA LYS A 2 -3.48 3.56 -8.97
C LYS A 2 -2.14 4.21 -8.61
N ASN A 3 -2.01 5.52 -8.80
CA ASN A 3 -0.77 6.25 -8.52
C ASN A 3 -0.34 6.15 -7.04
N ASN A 4 -1.31 6.12 -6.11
CA ASN A 4 -1.05 5.95 -4.68
C ASN A 4 -0.39 4.60 -4.40
N VAL A 5 -0.91 3.52 -5.00
CA VAL A 5 -0.31 2.18 -4.87
C VAL A 5 1.08 2.15 -5.50
N MET A 6 1.29 2.76 -6.66
CA MET A 6 2.61 2.79 -7.30
C MET A 6 3.64 3.52 -6.43
N ASN A 7 3.27 4.63 -5.81
CA ASN A 7 4.15 5.36 -4.88
C ASN A 7 4.52 4.53 -3.65
N LEU A 8 3.57 3.76 -3.10
CA LEU A 8 3.83 2.85 -1.99
C LEU A 8 4.84 1.77 -2.40
N LEU A 9 4.60 1.11 -3.54
CA LEU A 9 5.44 0.02 -4.04
C LEU A 9 6.81 0.46 -4.57
N HIS A 10 6.96 1.73 -4.95
CA HIS A 10 8.23 2.26 -5.46
C HIS A 10 9.39 2.06 -4.49
N GLY A 11 10.44 1.36 -4.93
CA GLY A 11 11.60 1.01 -4.10
C GLY A 11 11.36 -0.14 -3.11
N LEU A 12 10.16 -0.75 -3.09
CA LEU A 12 9.83 -1.96 -2.32
C LEU A 12 9.74 -3.21 -3.21
N ILE A 13 9.65 -3.02 -4.52
CA ILE A 13 9.70 -4.08 -5.53
C ILE A 13 10.68 -3.68 -6.65
N PRO A 14 11.18 -4.63 -7.46
CA PRO A 14 12.02 -4.32 -8.60
C PRO A 14 11.36 -3.32 -9.58
N GLU A 15 12.15 -2.40 -10.11
CA GLU A 15 11.67 -1.29 -10.95
C GLU A 15 11.05 -1.75 -12.28
N ASP A 16 11.57 -2.83 -12.85
CA ASP A 16 11.01 -3.48 -14.04
C ASP A 16 9.63 -4.07 -13.76
N VAL A 17 9.46 -4.74 -12.61
CA VAL A 17 8.17 -5.28 -12.16
C VAL A 17 7.19 -4.14 -11.87
N LEU A 18 7.64 -3.06 -11.21
CA LEU A 18 6.79 -1.89 -10.95
C LEU A 18 6.22 -1.30 -12.25
N LYS A 19 7.04 -1.17 -13.29
CA LYS A 19 6.60 -0.70 -14.61
C LYS A 19 5.63 -1.66 -15.28
N GLU A 20 5.85 -2.97 -15.16
CA GLU A 20 4.94 -3.98 -15.70
C GLU A 20 3.57 -3.91 -15.02
N VAL A 21 3.55 -3.84 -13.69
CA VAL A 21 2.36 -3.65 -12.87
C VAL A 21 1.68 -2.33 -13.19
N GLU A 22 2.43 -1.26 -13.46
CA GLU A 22 1.85 0.01 -13.88
C GLU A 22 1.14 -0.09 -15.23
N ASN A 23 1.75 -0.74 -16.21
CA ASN A 23 1.18 -0.87 -17.55
C ASN A 23 -0.02 -1.84 -17.60
N ASN A 24 -0.05 -2.84 -16.72
CA ASN A 24 -1.04 -3.91 -16.73
C ASN A 24 -1.83 -4.02 -15.41
N PHE A 25 -2.00 -2.90 -14.70
CA PHE A 25 -2.49 -2.83 -13.32
C PHE A 25 -3.65 -3.76 -12.99
N GLU A 26 -4.70 -3.78 -13.83
CA GLU A 26 -5.90 -4.59 -13.61
C GLU A 26 -5.61 -6.10 -13.52
N GLN A 27 -4.59 -6.59 -14.23
CA GLN A 27 -4.19 -7.99 -14.23
C GLN A 27 -3.48 -8.38 -12.93
N TYR A 28 -2.89 -7.41 -12.23
CA TYR A 28 -2.09 -7.62 -11.02
C TYR A 28 -2.84 -7.29 -9.72
N ILE A 29 -4.08 -6.82 -9.77
CA ILE A 29 -4.86 -6.41 -8.58
C ILE A 29 -4.89 -7.52 -7.52
N CYS A 30 -5.14 -8.76 -7.95
CA CYS A 30 -5.24 -9.92 -7.05
C CYS A 30 -3.90 -10.62 -6.82
N THR A 31 -2.80 -10.12 -7.37
CA THR A 31 -1.48 -10.74 -7.24
C THR A 31 -0.92 -10.48 -5.84
N PRO A 32 -0.50 -11.53 -5.12
CA PRO A 32 0.23 -11.37 -3.87
C PRO A 32 1.53 -10.57 -4.08
N LEU A 33 1.81 -9.61 -3.20
CA LEU A 33 2.98 -8.73 -3.32
C LEU A 33 4.29 -9.53 -3.34
N ASN A 34 4.37 -10.65 -2.61
CA ASN A 34 5.55 -11.50 -2.61
C ASN A 34 5.88 -12.12 -3.97
N GLN A 35 4.90 -12.25 -4.87
CA GLN A 35 5.11 -12.68 -6.25
C GLN A 35 5.63 -11.54 -7.15
N LEU A 36 5.55 -10.30 -6.67
CA LEU A 36 6.07 -9.10 -7.35
C LEU A 36 7.49 -8.73 -6.88
N GLY A 37 8.15 -9.59 -6.10
CA GLY A 37 9.47 -9.30 -5.54
C GLY A 37 9.44 -8.50 -4.25
N PHE A 38 8.27 -8.33 -3.62
CA PHE A 38 8.15 -7.77 -2.28
C PHE A 38 8.64 -8.79 -1.25
N ASP A 39 9.58 -8.40 -0.39
CA ASP A 39 10.06 -9.27 0.68
C ASP A 39 9.42 -8.93 2.03
N SER A 40 9.57 -9.82 3.01
CA SER A 40 9.04 -9.62 4.37
C SER A 40 9.71 -8.46 5.12
N MET A 41 10.92 -8.06 4.71
CA MET A 41 11.60 -6.89 5.28
C MET A 41 10.97 -5.57 4.81
N SER A 42 10.40 -5.58 3.60
CA SER A 42 9.71 -4.45 2.99
C SER A 42 8.35 -4.17 3.64
N THR A 43 7.78 -5.11 4.41
CA THR A 43 6.53 -4.92 5.15
C THR A 43 6.58 -3.72 6.09
N ILE A 44 7.65 -3.58 6.89
CA ILE A 44 7.79 -2.44 7.82
C ILE A 44 7.88 -1.13 7.03
N SER A 45 8.68 -1.11 5.96
CA SER A 45 8.82 0.07 5.10
C SER A 45 7.50 0.46 4.44
N LEU A 46 6.68 -0.51 4.05
CA LEU A 46 5.35 -0.30 3.50
C LEU A 46 4.39 0.29 4.53
N VAL A 47 4.40 -0.21 5.77
CA VAL A 47 3.58 0.35 6.86
C VAL A 47 3.98 1.80 7.14
N MET A 48 5.28 2.09 7.29
CA MET A 48 5.76 3.47 7.51
C MET A 48 5.32 4.42 6.37
N LYS A 49 5.44 3.99 5.12
CA LYS A 49 4.95 4.78 3.97
C LYS A 49 3.44 4.99 4.00
N LEU A 50 2.67 4.00 4.45
CA LEU A 50 1.22 4.14 4.62
C LEU A 50 0.89 5.15 5.71
N GLU A 51 1.60 5.14 6.84
CA GLU A 51 1.46 6.14 7.92
C GLU A 51 1.73 7.55 7.41
N GLU A 52 2.84 7.74 6.70
CA GLU A 52 3.20 9.02 6.09
C GLU A 52 2.14 9.49 5.07
N GLN A 53 1.66 8.60 4.21
CA GLN A 53 0.72 8.96 3.15
C GLN A 53 -0.70 9.21 3.69
N LEU A 54 -1.12 8.49 4.71
CA LEU A 54 -2.45 8.59 5.30
C LEU A 54 -2.51 9.56 6.50
N GLN A 55 -1.36 10.00 7.00
CA GLN A 55 -1.25 10.80 8.24
C GLN A 55 -1.92 10.10 9.44
N ILE A 56 -1.72 8.79 9.54
CA ILE A 56 -2.20 7.94 10.64
C ILE A 56 -1.02 7.21 11.28
N GLU A 57 -1.21 6.73 12.49
CA GLU A 57 -0.28 5.84 13.20
C GLU A 57 -0.94 4.47 13.31
N PHE A 58 -0.28 3.42 12.81
CA PHE A 58 -0.75 2.05 13.00
C PHE A 58 -0.25 1.52 14.35
N ASP A 59 -1.16 0.89 15.09
CA ASP A 59 -0.75 0.04 16.20
C ASP A 59 -0.13 -1.24 15.64
N TYR A 60 1.21 -1.32 15.63
CA TYR A 60 1.97 -2.46 15.12
C TYR A 60 1.70 -3.77 15.90
N GLU A 61 1.16 -3.70 17.12
CA GLU A 61 0.77 -4.91 17.88
C GLU A 61 -0.58 -5.46 17.40
N GLN A 62 -1.44 -4.61 16.85
CA GLN A 62 -2.79 -4.98 16.37
C GLN A 62 -2.89 -5.05 14.85
N PHE A 63 -1.94 -4.46 14.13
CA PHE A 63 -1.92 -4.45 12.68
C PHE A 63 -1.65 -5.85 12.13
N ASP A 64 -2.54 -6.35 11.28
CA ASP A 64 -2.35 -7.61 10.56
C ASP A 64 -1.67 -7.36 9.21
N PRO A 65 -0.40 -7.76 9.02
CA PRO A 65 0.31 -7.58 7.76
C PRO A 65 -0.32 -8.36 6.59
N ALA A 66 -1.13 -9.37 6.86
CA ALA A 66 -1.84 -10.11 5.81
C ALA A 66 -2.85 -9.22 5.07
N SER A 67 -3.37 -8.17 5.72
CA SER A 67 -4.32 -7.22 5.14
C SER A 67 -3.75 -6.42 3.96
N ILE A 68 -2.43 -6.26 3.89
CA ILE A 68 -1.71 -5.52 2.83
C ILE A 68 -0.88 -6.45 1.93
N SER A 69 -1.17 -7.76 1.93
CA SER A 69 -0.39 -8.76 1.19
C SER A 69 -0.63 -8.76 -0.33
N SER A 70 -1.52 -7.92 -0.86
CA SER A 70 -1.82 -7.78 -2.28
C SER A 70 -2.11 -6.32 -2.66
N ILE A 71 -2.10 -6.03 -3.96
CA ILE A 71 -2.51 -4.71 -4.49
C ILE A 71 -3.96 -4.38 -4.09
N GLU A 72 -4.86 -5.36 -4.15
CA GLU A 72 -6.23 -5.21 -3.69
C GLU A 72 -6.30 -4.81 -2.21
N GLY A 73 -5.51 -5.46 -1.35
CA GLY A 73 -5.43 -5.15 0.08
C GLY A 73 -5.00 -3.70 0.33
N LEU A 74 -3.95 -3.26 -0.38
CA LEU A 74 -3.50 -1.87 -0.33
C LEU A 74 -4.59 -0.89 -0.80
N LEU A 75 -5.26 -1.18 -1.91
CA LEU A 75 -6.36 -0.35 -2.42
C LEU A 75 -7.54 -0.28 -1.46
N LYS A 76 -7.82 -1.38 -0.74
CA LYS A 76 -8.89 -1.42 0.26
C LYS A 76 -8.53 -0.54 1.45
N LEU A 77 -7.33 -0.70 1.99
CA LEU A 77 -6.85 0.07 3.12
C LEU A 77 -6.80 1.57 2.80
N LEU A 78 -6.31 1.95 1.61
CA LEU A 78 -6.32 3.34 1.16
C LEU A 78 -7.75 3.91 1.10
N ARG A 79 -8.72 3.15 0.58
CA ARG A 79 -10.12 3.60 0.48
C ARG A 79 -10.81 3.75 1.83
N GLU A 80 -10.56 2.82 2.75
CA GLU A 80 -11.10 2.87 4.12
C GLU A 80 -10.61 4.11 4.86
N ASN A 81 -9.36 4.51 4.63
CA ASN A 81 -8.76 5.66 5.31
C ASN A 81 -8.93 6.99 4.55
N GLU A 82 -9.17 6.99 3.24
CA GLU A 82 -9.58 8.19 2.47
C GLU A 82 -10.93 8.74 2.95
N SER A 83 -11.83 7.89 3.46
CA SER A 83 -13.16 8.32 3.96
C SER A 83 -13.12 8.89 5.39
N ASN A 84 -12.05 8.63 6.15
CA ASN A 84 -11.83 9.18 7.49
C ASN A 84 -11.27 10.61 7.48
N PHE A 85 -11.03 11.19 6.29
CA PHE A 85 -10.56 12.57 6.10
C PHE A 85 -11.65 13.65 6.24
N VAL A 86 -12.81 13.34 6.82
CA VAL A 86 -13.82 14.36 7.18
C VAL A 86 -13.64 14.73 8.64
N GLY A 87 -12.77 15.71 8.91
CA GLY A 87 -12.89 16.57 10.08
C GLY A 87 -11.73 16.56 11.06
N PHE A 88 -10.60 17.16 10.69
CA PHE A 88 -9.75 17.92 11.62
C PHE A 88 -9.11 19.12 10.89
N TYR A 89 -9.97 20.04 10.45
CA TYR A 89 -9.61 21.46 10.38
C TYR A 89 -10.66 22.20 11.21
N GLU A 90 -10.44 22.24 12.53
CA GLU A 90 -11.04 23.31 13.32
C GLU A 90 -10.23 24.58 13.04
N ILE A 91 -10.93 25.62 12.59
CA ILE A 91 -10.45 27.00 12.46
C ILE A 91 -10.46 27.64 13.84
#